data_AF-A0A1R4F4B1-F1
#
_entry.id   AF-A0A1R4F4B1-F1
#
_cell.length_a   1.000
_cell.length_b   1.000
_cell.length_c   1.000
_cell.angle_alpha   90.00
_cell.angle_beta   90.00
_cell.angle_gamma   90.00
#
_symmetry.space_group_name_H-M   'P 1'
#
loop_
_entity.id
_entity.type
_entity.pdbx_description
1 polymer ?
#
loop_
_entity_poly.entity_id
_entity_poly.type
_entity_poly.pdbx_seq_one_letter_code
_entity_poly.pdbx_strand_id
1 'polypeptide(L)'
;MARNKPKTVLAALACVSLAALTGCAGQADYATEPFIGFEPVGSIDETYDVYYDKGTESGMHDVIIAEGDHRVLSCLGEPVLICYDGDKSGEGELIIVIAEEGTETTILDYNGEEIEMQKTETPADIESPAPVFVTQAPVLEDREGFSWSWRGLDANGEELWTK
;
A
#
# COMPACT_ATOMS: atom_id res chain seq x y z
N MET A 1 42.87 -18.24 64.89
CA MET A 1 41.62 -18.60 65.58
C MET A 1 40.46 -18.35 64.64
N ALA A 2 39.73 -19.40 64.29
CA ALA A 2 38.51 -19.37 63.51
C ALA A 2 37.34 -18.84 64.34
N ARG A 3 36.33 -18.23 63.69
CA ARG A 3 34.94 -18.35 64.13
C ARG A 3 33.94 -18.01 63.01
N ASN A 4 33.36 -19.09 62.51
CA ASN A 4 32.02 -19.35 61.98
C ASN A 4 31.07 -18.18 61.66
N LYS A 5 30.55 -18.25 60.43
CA LYS A 5 29.26 -17.71 60.00
C LYS A 5 28.10 -18.44 60.71
N PRO A 6 26.93 -17.80 60.81
CA PRO A 6 25.74 -18.46 60.25
C PRO A 6 24.93 -17.56 59.32
N LYS A 7 24.21 -18.27 58.44
CA LYS A 7 23.40 -17.80 57.31
C LYS A 7 22.07 -17.21 57.79
N THR A 8 21.59 -16.18 57.10
CA THR A 8 20.14 -15.93 56.99
C THR A 8 19.84 -15.52 55.56
N VAL A 9 19.00 -16.33 54.92
CA VAL A 9 18.42 -16.12 53.60
C VAL A 9 17.26 -15.13 53.77
N LEU A 10 17.25 -14.04 53.00
CA LEU A 10 16.00 -13.37 52.64
C LEU A 10 16.05 -13.02 51.16
N ALA A 11 15.04 -13.53 50.47
CA ALA A 11 14.82 -13.39 49.04
C ALA A 11 14.17 -12.03 48.71
N ALA A 12 14.35 -11.66 47.44
CA ALA A 12 13.50 -10.81 46.62
C ALA A 12 13.31 -9.34 47.03
N LEU A 13 13.74 -8.44 46.14
CA LEU A 13 12.78 -7.57 45.44
C LEU A 13 13.40 -7.16 44.10
N ALA A 14 12.85 -7.71 43.01
CA ALA A 14 13.06 -7.21 41.67
C ALA A 14 12.23 -5.92 41.51
N CYS A 15 12.89 -4.80 41.25
CA CYS A 15 12.27 -3.55 40.78
C CYS A 15 13.33 -2.80 39.96
N VAL A 16 13.43 -3.13 38.67
CA VAL A 16 13.92 -2.19 37.66
C VAL A 16 12.82 -2.08 36.62
N SER A 17 11.89 -1.20 36.94
CA SER A 17 11.03 -0.51 35.99
C SER A 17 11.89 0.48 35.20
N LEU A 18 11.99 0.32 33.88
CA LEU A 18 11.89 1.40 32.88
C LEU A 18 12.23 0.84 31.49
N ALA A 19 11.20 0.68 30.67
CA ALA A 19 11.17 1.14 29.29
C ALA A 19 9.74 0.90 28.80
N ALA A 20 8.84 1.80 29.19
CA ALA A 20 7.64 2.00 28.40
C ALA A 20 8.12 2.50 27.03
N LEU A 21 8.26 1.58 26.07
CA LEU A 21 8.10 1.94 24.67
C LEU A 21 6.63 2.29 24.52
N THR A 22 6.28 3.51 24.90
CA THR A 22 5.17 4.21 24.30
C THR A 22 5.54 4.36 22.83
N GLY A 23 5.32 3.30 22.06
CA GLY A 23 5.09 3.45 20.65
C GLY A 23 3.95 4.44 20.55
N CYS A 24 4.23 5.62 20.00
CA CYS A 24 3.20 6.36 19.30
C CYS A 24 2.75 5.43 18.17
N ALA A 25 1.82 4.54 18.48
CA ALA A 25 0.81 4.18 17.52
C ALA A 25 0.11 5.51 17.23
N GLY A 26 0.59 6.21 16.21
CA GLY A 26 -0.24 7.18 15.53
C GLY A 26 -1.42 6.37 15.02
N GLN A 27 -2.46 6.31 15.84
CA GLN A 27 -3.78 5.99 15.34
C GLN A 27 -4.06 7.13 14.38
N ALA A 28 -3.90 6.88 13.08
CA ALA A 28 -4.44 7.76 12.07
C ALA A 28 -5.92 7.92 12.45
N ASP A 29 -6.27 9.10 12.94
CA ASP A 29 -7.66 9.52 13.06
C ASP A 29 -8.14 9.60 11.61
N TYR A 30 -8.62 8.48 11.06
CA TYR A 30 -9.32 8.48 9.78
C TYR A 30 -10.51 9.41 9.95
N ALA A 31 -10.38 10.61 9.37
CA ALA A 31 -11.43 11.59 9.35
C ALA A 31 -12.70 10.94 8.79
N THR A 32 -13.85 11.33 9.34
CA THR A 32 -15.19 10.90 8.88
C THR A 32 -15.26 10.82 7.36
N GLU A 33 -15.50 9.61 6.85
CA GLU A 33 -15.43 9.15 5.45
C GLU A 33 -15.57 10.26 4.37
N PRO A 34 -14.48 10.68 3.70
CA PRO A 34 -14.56 11.67 2.63
C PRO A 34 -15.32 11.18 1.39
N PHE A 35 -15.45 9.86 1.21
CA PHE A 35 -16.12 9.24 0.06
C PHE A 35 -17.16 8.21 0.52
N ILE A 36 -18.43 8.63 0.58
CA ILE A 36 -19.55 7.75 0.96
C ILE A 36 -19.57 6.50 0.07
N GLY A 37 -19.53 5.33 0.69
CA GLY A 37 -19.56 4.03 -0.01
C GLY A 37 -18.19 3.41 -0.27
N PHE A 38 -17.09 4.11 0.05
CA PHE A 38 -15.75 3.58 -0.11
C PHE A 38 -15.08 3.35 1.25
N GLU A 39 -14.38 2.21 1.38
CA GLU A 39 -13.58 1.85 2.55
C GLU A 39 -12.09 2.17 2.26
N PRO A 40 -11.31 2.68 3.23
CA PRO A 40 -9.87 2.90 3.04
C PRO A 40 -9.12 1.56 2.95
N VAL A 41 -8.26 1.39 1.94
CA VAL A 41 -7.54 0.13 1.64
C VAL A 41 -6.02 0.30 1.51
N GLY A 42 -5.48 1.44 1.94
CA GLY A 42 -4.04 1.68 2.01
C GLY A 42 -3.68 3.12 1.70
N SER A 43 -2.38 3.38 1.60
CA SER A 43 -1.83 4.67 1.18
C SER A 43 -0.63 4.48 0.24
N ILE A 44 -0.33 5.54 -0.51
CA ILE A 44 0.88 5.70 -1.31
C ILE A 44 1.71 6.76 -0.63
N ASP A 45 2.87 6.35 -0.12
CA ASP A 45 3.69 7.16 0.77
C ASP A 45 2.85 7.79 1.92
N GLU A 46 3.18 9.02 2.33
CA GLU A 46 2.43 9.83 3.29
C GLU A 46 1.45 10.81 2.60
N THR A 47 1.37 10.78 1.26
CA THR A 47 0.69 11.80 0.46
C THR A 47 -0.72 11.39 0.05
N TYR A 48 -0.90 10.12 -0.36
CA TYR A 48 -2.16 9.69 -0.97
C TYR A 48 -2.81 8.55 -0.20
N ASP A 49 -4.11 8.68 0.01
CA ASP A 49 -4.96 7.62 0.55
C ASP A 49 -5.68 6.88 -0.58
N VAL A 50 -5.80 5.57 -0.45
CA VAL A 50 -6.49 4.69 -1.41
C VAL A 50 -7.79 4.19 -0.79
N TYR A 51 -8.88 4.36 -1.53
CA TYR A 51 -10.23 3.97 -1.12
C TYR A 51 -10.81 3.00 -2.13
N TYR A 52 -11.63 2.06 -1.68
CA TYR A 52 -12.23 1.01 -2.50
C TYR A 52 -13.73 0.90 -2.27
N ASP A 53 -14.53 0.82 -3.33
CA ASP A 53 -15.95 0.50 -3.22
C ASP A 53 -16.14 -1.01 -3.13
N LYS A 54 -16.77 -1.43 -2.03
CA LYS A 54 -17.14 -2.81 -1.72
C LYS A 54 -18.30 -3.35 -2.55
N GLY A 55 -18.82 -2.59 -3.51
CA GLY A 55 -19.93 -2.96 -4.39
C GLY A 55 -19.67 -4.24 -5.20
N THR A 56 -19.80 -5.39 -4.55
CA THR A 56 -19.64 -6.73 -5.15
C THR A 56 -20.77 -7.10 -6.12
N GLU A 57 -21.80 -6.25 -6.27
CA GLU A 57 -22.97 -6.53 -7.10
C GLU A 57 -22.67 -6.57 -8.61
N SER A 58 -21.61 -5.90 -9.07
CA SER A 58 -21.30 -5.79 -10.51
C SER A 58 -20.07 -6.56 -10.99
N GLY A 59 -19.29 -7.17 -10.08
CA GLY A 59 -18.00 -7.80 -10.43
C GLY A 59 -16.92 -6.80 -10.89
N MET A 60 -17.13 -5.50 -10.68
CA MET A 60 -16.18 -4.44 -11.01
C MET A 60 -15.57 -3.89 -9.74
N HIS A 61 -14.31 -3.46 -9.81
CA HIS A 61 -13.58 -2.81 -8.74
C HIS A 61 -13.65 -1.30 -8.94
N ASP A 62 -14.03 -0.54 -7.92
CA ASP A 62 -13.91 0.93 -7.91
C ASP A 62 -12.82 1.34 -6.92
N VAL A 63 -11.77 2.00 -7.41
CA VAL A 63 -10.65 2.49 -6.60
C VAL A 63 -10.57 4.01 -6.76
N ILE A 64 -10.47 4.71 -5.64
CA ILE A 64 -10.19 6.15 -5.58
C ILE A 64 -8.82 6.35 -4.95
N ILE A 65 -8.02 7.25 -5.55
CA ILE A 65 -6.89 7.86 -4.86
C ILE A 65 -7.27 9.28 -4.47
N ALA A 66 -6.96 9.66 -3.23
CA ALA A 66 -7.19 10.98 -2.71
C ALA A 66 -5.94 11.57 -2.04
N GLU A 67 -5.83 12.89 -2.08
CA GLU A 67 -4.89 13.69 -1.29
C GLU A 67 -5.72 14.47 -0.26
N GLY A 68 -5.75 13.99 0.99
CA GLY A 68 -6.73 14.45 1.97
C GLY A 68 -8.17 14.23 1.51
N ASP A 69 -9.00 15.27 1.53
CA ASP A 69 -10.42 15.20 1.11
C ASP A 69 -10.62 15.38 -0.40
N HIS A 70 -9.53 15.44 -1.19
CA HIS A 70 -9.59 15.70 -2.62
C HIS A 70 -9.35 14.43 -3.44
N ARG A 71 -10.33 14.05 -4.27
CA ARG A 71 -10.18 12.96 -5.25
C ARG A 71 -9.17 13.37 -6.33
N VAL A 72 -8.12 12.57 -6.49
CA VAL A 72 -7.06 12.74 -7.49
C VAL A 72 -7.34 11.86 -8.71
N LEU A 73 -7.63 10.57 -8.49
CA LEU A 73 -7.87 9.57 -9.54
C LEU A 73 -9.02 8.63 -9.14
N SER A 74 -9.74 8.10 -10.13
CA SER A 74 -10.78 7.09 -9.94
C SER A 74 -10.72 6.06 -11.07
N CYS A 75 -10.75 4.79 -10.68
CA CYS A 75 -10.67 3.63 -11.55
C CYS A 75 -11.88 2.74 -11.36
N LEU A 76 -12.56 2.35 -12.43
CA LEU A 76 -13.65 1.39 -12.38
C LEU A 76 -13.47 0.32 -13.45
N GLY A 77 -13.45 -0.95 -13.06
CA GLY A 77 -13.43 -2.06 -14.02
C GLY A 77 -13.00 -3.41 -13.44
N GLU A 78 -12.89 -4.42 -14.31
CA GLU A 78 -12.41 -5.76 -13.98
C GLU A 78 -10.87 -5.83 -14.04
N PRO A 79 -10.19 -6.68 -13.25
CA PRO A 79 -8.75 -6.89 -13.37
C PRO A 79 -8.43 -7.62 -14.68
N VAL A 80 -7.32 -7.38 -15.36
CA VAL A 80 -6.31 -6.33 -15.17
C VAL A 80 -6.82 -4.99 -15.69
N LEU A 81 -6.94 -3.99 -14.80
CA LEU A 81 -7.29 -2.60 -15.16
C LEU A 81 -6.11 -1.68 -14.88
N ILE A 82 -5.79 -0.80 -15.83
CA ILE A 82 -4.77 0.22 -15.70
C ILE A 82 -5.43 1.60 -15.81
N CYS A 83 -5.18 2.46 -14.85
CA CYS A 83 -5.54 3.88 -14.94
C CYS A 83 -4.30 4.72 -14.70
N TYR A 84 -4.33 5.94 -15.22
CA TYR A 84 -3.34 6.93 -14.89
C TYR A 84 -3.97 8.31 -14.83
N ASP A 85 -3.45 9.14 -13.94
CA ASP A 85 -3.66 10.57 -14.00
C ASP A 85 -2.44 11.17 -14.69
N GLY A 86 -2.68 11.87 -15.81
CA GLY A 86 -1.60 12.51 -16.57
C GLY A 86 -0.85 13.54 -15.73
N ASP A 87 0.32 13.96 -16.18
CA ASP A 87 1.18 14.88 -15.44
C ASP A 87 0.47 16.22 -15.12
N LYS A 88 -0.01 16.36 -13.89
CA LYS A 88 -0.74 17.55 -13.42
C LYS A 88 0.15 18.55 -12.70
N SER A 89 1.38 18.18 -12.34
CA SER A 89 2.23 18.98 -11.45
C SER A 89 3.73 19.00 -11.79
N GLY A 90 4.16 18.35 -12.87
CA GLY A 90 5.59 18.17 -13.18
C GLY A 90 6.25 17.14 -12.26
N GLU A 91 5.45 16.31 -11.59
CA GLU A 91 5.89 15.26 -10.66
C GLU A 91 5.80 13.87 -11.30
N GLY A 92 5.18 13.77 -12.49
CA GLY A 92 5.02 12.52 -13.22
C GLY A 92 3.59 12.02 -13.23
N GLU A 93 3.38 10.89 -13.89
CA GLU A 93 2.04 10.29 -14.04
C GLU A 93 1.80 9.35 -12.87
N LEU A 94 0.70 9.55 -12.15
CA LEU A 94 0.26 8.59 -11.15
C LEU A 94 -0.42 7.44 -11.86
N ILE A 95 0.09 6.22 -11.68
CA ILE A 95 -0.41 5.02 -12.36
C ILE A 95 -0.93 4.04 -11.31
N ILE A 96 -2.12 3.50 -11.57
CA ILE A 96 -2.78 2.46 -10.78
C ILE A 96 -2.97 1.23 -11.65
N VAL A 97 -2.71 0.06 -11.07
CA VAL A 97 -3.10 -1.23 -11.61
C VAL A 97 -4.00 -1.95 -10.60
N ILE A 98 -5.20 -2.34 -11.02
CA ILE A 98 -6.01 -3.35 -10.34
C ILE A 98 -5.66 -4.69 -10.98
N ALA A 99 -4.86 -5.49 -10.29
CA ALA A 99 -4.26 -6.71 -10.84
C ALA A 99 -5.10 -7.96 -10.55
N GLU A 100 -4.82 -9.06 -11.26
CA GLU A 100 -5.49 -10.34 -11.01
C GLU A 100 -5.19 -10.88 -9.60
N GLU A 101 -6.14 -11.64 -9.04
CA GLU A 101 -5.96 -12.35 -7.78
C GLU A 101 -4.69 -13.21 -7.80
N GLY A 102 -3.95 -13.22 -6.70
CA GLY A 102 -2.67 -13.92 -6.60
C GLY A 102 -1.46 -13.15 -7.13
N THR A 103 -1.65 -11.96 -7.71
CA THR A 103 -0.53 -11.06 -8.04
C THR A 103 0.11 -10.53 -6.75
N GLU A 104 1.41 -10.77 -6.60
CA GLU A 104 2.22 -10.29 -5.48
C GLU A 104 3.10 -9.10 -5.87
N THR A 105 3.58 -9.06 -7.10
CA THR A 105 4.42 -7.97 -7.61
C THR A 105 3.89 -7.52 -8.97
N THR A 106 3.88 -6.21 -9.21
CA THR A 106 3.64 -5.66 -10.55
C THR A 106 4.85 -4.83 -10.97
N ILE A 107 5.31 -5.02 -12.21
CA ILE A 107 6.40 -4.25 -12.80
C ILE A 107 5.85 -3.47 -13.99
N LEU A 108 6.13 -2.17 -14.02
CA LEU A 108 5.94 -1.29 -15.15
C LEU A 108 7.29 -1.15 -15.88
N ASP A 109 7.37 -1.57 -17.14
CA ASP A 109 8.42 -1.08 -18.04
C ASP A 109 7.95 0.27 -18.58
N TYR A 110 8.65 1.34 -18.22
CA TYR A 110 8.36 2.69 -18.65
C TYR A 110 9.55 3.22 -19.45
N ASN A 111 9.44 3.16 -20.78
CA ASN A 111 10.49 3.56 -21.71
C ASN A 111 11.84 2.81 -21.50
N GLY A 112 11.78 1.51 -21.20
CA GLY A 112 12.95 0.65 -20.95
C GLY A 112 13.48 0.70 -19.52
N GLU A 113 12.85 1.46 -18.63
CA GLU A 113 13.11 1.44 -17.20
C GLU A 113 12.07 0.56 -16.49
N GLU A 114 12.53 -0.45 -15.74
CA GLU A 114 11.63 -1.28 -14.93
C GLU A 114 11.39 -0.63 -13.56
N ILE A 115 10.11 -0.36 -13.27
CA ILE A 115 9.64 0.23 -12.03
C ILE A 115 8.76 -0.80 -11.33
N GLU A 116 9.21 -1.27 -10.17
CA GLU A 116 8.38 -2.10 -9.29
C GLU A 116 7.31 -1.22 -8.64
N MET A 117 6.04 -1.60 -8.81
CA MET A 117 4.91 -0.85 -8.27
C MET A 117 4.65 -1.24 -6.82
N GLN A 118 4.30 -0.26 -5.99
CA GLN A 118 3.96 -0.49 -4.60
C GLN A 118 2.60 -1.19 -4.50
N LYS A 119 2.53 -2.30 -3.77
CA LYS A 119 1.26 -2.96 -3.41
C LYS A 119 0.60 -2.21 -2.26
N THR A 120 -0.69 -1.90 -2.37
CA THR A 120 -1.44 -1.26 -1.28
C THR A 120 -1.80 -2.29 -0.20
N GLU A 121 -1.82 -1.88 1.07
CA GLU A 121 -2.17 -2.76 2.19
C GLU A 121 -3.68 -2.82 2.42
N THR A 122 -4.34 -3.84 1.89
CA THR A 122 -5.75 -4.05 2.17
C THR A 122 -5.98 -4.63 3.58
N PRO A 123 -6.91 -4.06 4.37
CA PRO A 123 -7.43 -4.68 5.57
C PRO A 123 -7.96 -6.11 5.34
N ALA A 124 -7.65 -7.02 6.27
CA ALA A 124 -7.96 -8.44 6.16
C ALA A 124 -9.46 -8.79 6.22
N ASP A 125 -10.30 -7.84 6.59
CA ASP A 125 -11.76 -7.98 6.69
C ASP A 125 -12.52 -7.55 5.43
N ILE A 126 -11.81 -7.16 4.36
CA ILE A 126 -12.39 -6.81 3.06
C ILE A 126 -12.32 -8.03 2.13
N GLU A 127 -13.49 -8.50 1.68
CA GLU A 127 -13.63 -9.67 0.82
C GLU A 127 -13.34 -9.28 -0.65
N SER A 128 -12.19 -9.73 -1.13
CA SER A 128 -11.60 -9.58 -2.48
C SER A 128 -11.55 -8.17 -3.08
N PRO A 129 -10.62 -7.32 -2.61
CA PRO A 129 -10.01 -6.34 -3.49
C PRO A 129 -8.95 -7.08 -4.30
N ALA A 130 -9.18 -7.19 -5.60
CA ALA A 130 -8.09 -7.43 -6.53
C ALA A 130 -6.88 -6.57 -6.12
N PRO A 131 -5.66 -7.14 -6.02
CA PRO A 131 -4.53 -6.42 -5.46
C PRO A 131 -4.26 -5.15 -6.26
N VAL A 132 -4.24 -4.01 -5.56
CA VAL A 132 -4.01 -2.71 -6.16
C VAL A 132 -2.54 -2.37 -6.05
N PHE A 133 -1.95 -2.02 -7.18
CA PHE A 133 -0.57 -1.58 -7.30
C PHE A 133 -0.54 -0.15 -7.81
N VAL A 134 0.41 0.61 -7.31
CA VAL A 134 0.51 2.04 -7.60
C VAL A 134 1.96 2.46 -7.78
N THR A 135 2.19 3.44 -8.65
CA THR A 135 3.50 4.08 -8.81
C THR A 135 3.34 5.47 -9.37
N GLN A 136 4.36 6.31 -9.17
CA GLN A 136 4.51 7.56 -9.91
C GLN A 136 5.59 7.36 -10.97
N ALA A 137 5.19 7.39 -12.24
CA ALA A 137 6.14 7.25 -13.34
C ALA A 137 6.99 8.52 -13.49
N PRO A 138 8.27 8.39 -13.87
CA PRO A 138 9.15 9.53 -14.04
C PRO A 138 8.64 10.47 -15.14
N VAL A 139 8.90 11.77 -14.97
CA VAL A 139 8.61 12.78 -15.99
C VAL A 139 9.55 12.57 -17.18
N LEU A 140 8.99 12.51 -18.39
CA LEU A 140 9.74 12.42 -19.62
C LEU A 140 9.71 13.76 -20.36
N GLU A 141 10.89 14.30 -20.66
CA GLU A 141 11.04 15.53 -21.45
C GLU A 141 10.65 15.34 -22.93
N ASP A 142 10.81 14.12 -23.45
CA ASP A 142 10.45 13.71 -24.81
C ASP A 142 9.67 12.39 -24.77
N ARG A 143 8.59 12.31 -25.54
CA ARG A 143 7.75 11.11 -25.68
C ARG A 143 7.82 10.51 -27.08
N GLU A 144 8.69 11.00 -27.96
CA GLU A 144 8.91 10.39 -29.26
C GLU A 144 9.46 8.96 -29.08
N GLY A 145 8.76 7.97 -29.65
CA GLY A 145 9.12 6.56 -29.50
C GLY A 145 8.83 5.96 -28.12
N PHE A 146 8.13 6.69 -27.25
CA PHE A 146 7.75 6.22 -25.91
C PHE A 146 6.95 4.92 -25.97
N SER A 147 7.36 3.95 -25.16
CA SER A 147 6.66 2.68 -24.96
C SER A 147 6.54 2.37 -23.48
N TRP A 148 5.55 1.54 -23.16
CA TRP A 148 5.27 1.07 -21.83
C TRP A 148 4.65 -0.31 -21.92
N SER A 149 4.90 -1.14 -20.91
CA SER A 149 4.29 -2.44 -20.74
C SER A 149 4.25 -2.81 -19.26
N TRP A 150 3.45 -3.82 -18.92
CA TRP A 150 3.33 -4.28 -17.54
C TRP A 150 3.39 -5.78 -17.47
N ARG A 151 3.79 -6.26 -16.29
CA ARG A 151 3.64 -7.66 -15.93
C ARG A 151 3.33 -7.81 -14.44
N GLY A 152 2.44 -8.74 -14.13
CA GLY A 152 2.16 -9.18 -12.77
C GLY A 152 2.80 -10.52 -12.50
N LEU A 153 3.42 -10.65 -11.33
CA LEU A 153 4.11 -11.85 -10.89
C LEU A 153 3.43 -12.41 -9.63
N ASP A 154 3.42 -13.72 -9.50
CA ASP A 154 3.00 -14.42 -8.28
C ASP A 154 4.07 -14.37 -7.18
N ALA A 155 3.79 -15.00 -6.03
CA ALA A 155 4.72 -15.09 -4.90
C ALA A 155 6.06 -15.81 -5.22
N ASN A 156 6.13 -16.56 -6.31
CA ASN A 156 7.33 -17.28 -6.76
C ASN A 156 8.09 -16.51 -7.86
N GLY A 157 7.56 -15.37 -8.31
CA GLY A 157 8.09 -14.61 -9.44
C GLY A 157 7.68 -15.15 -10.81
N GLU A 158 6.68 -16.03 -10.88
CA GLU A 158 6.10 -16.50 -12.15
C GLU A 158 5.13 -15.47 -12.71
N GLU A 159 5.20 -15.19 -14.01
CA GLU A 159 4.31 -14.24 -14.67
C GLU A 159 2.88 -14.79 -14.75
N LEU A 160 1.94 -14.03 -14.19
CA LEU A 160 0.51 -14.31 -14.27
C LEU A 160 -0.13 -13.63 -15.48
N TRP A 161 0.29 -12.39 -15.76
CA TRP A 161 -0.26 -11.58 -16.83
C TRP A 161 0.74 -10.54 -17.35
N THR A 162 0.52 -10.08 -18.59
CA THR A 162 1.24 -8.97 -19.21
C THR A 162 0.30 -8.10 -20.05
N LYS A 163 0.61 -6.81 -20.20
CA LYS A 163 -0.15 -5.82 -20.96
C LYS A 163 0.76 -4.88 -21.74
#